data_AF-A0AAU5N850-F1
#
_entry.id   AF-A0AAU5N850-F1
#
_cell.length_a   1.000
_cell.length_b   1.000
_cell.length_c   1.000
_cell.angle_alpha   90.00
_cell.angle_beta   90.00
_cell.angle_gamma   90.00
#
_symmetry.space_group_name_H-M   'P 1'
#
loop_
_entity.id
_entity.type
_entity.pdbx_description
1 polymer ?
#
loop_
_entity_poly.entity_id
_entity_poly.type
_entity_poly.pdbx_seq_one_letter_code
_entity_poly.pdbx_strand_id
1 'polypeptide(L)'
;MLTQREAADACGASRTTIRRRREAGELPGVVLDDERGWLIPVEDLLAGFRLSASAPPDQAGPEEAPAGAGQTDVPGDAAELRAELERLRHEHELALTQEQHVRALAEAEVRHLKEPGGTRGAHR
;
A
#
# COMPACT_ATOMS: atom_id res chain seq x y z
N MET A 1 23.50 8.97 -1.22
CA MET A 1 24.01 9.37 0.10
C MET A 1 23.07 10.43 0.67
N LEU A 2 22.60 10.24 1.90
CA LEU A 2 21.67 11.13 2.60
C LEU A 2 22.32 11.68 3.87
N THR A 3 22.04 12.94 4.21
CA THR A 3 22.43 13.49 5.52
C THR A 3 21.66 12.81 6.64
N GLN A 4 22.12 12.93 7.90
CA GLN A 4 21.38 12.37 9.05
C GLN A 4 19.91 12.82 9.15
N ARG A 5 19.61 14.05 8.73
CA ARG A 5 18.24 14.56 8.74
C ARG A 5 17.40 13.87 7.66
N GLU A 6 17.89 13.87 6.43
CA GLU A 6 17.21 13.20 5.30
C GLU A 6 17.04 11.69 5.54
N ALA A 7 18.03 11.04 6.16
CA ALA A 7 17.94 9.64 6.54
C ALA A 7 16.87 9.39 7.62
N ALA A 8 16.75 10.28 8.60
CA ALA A 8 15.73 10.21 9.63
C ALA A 8 14.33 10.31 9.00
N ASP A 9 14.14 11.29 8.12
CA ASP A 9 12.88 11.52 7.41
C ASP A 9 12.53 10.32 6.51
N ALA A 10 13.49 9.81 5.72
CA ALA A 10 13.29 8.67 4.82
C ALA A 10 12.98 7.35 5.54
N CYS A 11 13.50 7.17 6.76
CA CYS A 11 13.28 5.95 7.56
C CYS A 11 12.10 6.07 8.54
N GLY A 12 11.49 7.26 8.66
CA GLY A 12 10.49 7.53 9.70
C GLY A 12 11.04 7.42 11.13
N ALA A 13 12.32 7.71 11.32
CA ALA A 13 13.01 7.60 12.61
C ALA A 13 13.47 8.98 13.10
N SER A 14 13.82 9.11 14.39
CA SER A 14 14.39 10.36 14.89
C SER A 14 15.87 10.51 14.49
N ARG A 15 16.35 11.76 14.33
CA ARG A 15 17.79 12.05 14.15
C ARG A 15 18.67 11.44 15.25
N THR A 16 18.16 11.39 16.49
CA THR A 16 18.86 10.76 17.62
C THR A 16 19.00 9.25 17.44
N THR A 17 18.01 8.60 16.83
CA THR A 17 18.07 7.16 16.48
C THR A 17 19.12 6.90 15.41
N ILE A 18 19.14 7.72 14.34
CA ILE A 18 20.17 7.64 13.31
C ILE A 18 21.58 7.81 13.92
N ARG A 19 21.76 8.82 14.78
CA ARG A 19 23.05 9.09 15.45
C ARG A 19 23.50 7.93 16.33
N ARG A 20 22.61 7.39 17.17
CA ARG A 20 22.90 6.27 18.07
C ARG A 20 23.32 5.01 17.31
N ARG A 21 22.66 4.70 16.19
CA ARG A 21 23.01 3.53 15.35
C ARG A 21 24.35 3.68 14.65
N ARG A 22 24.66 4.88 14.17
CA ARG A 22 25.99 5.19 13.65
C ARG A 22 27.05 5.01 14.75
N GLU A 23 26.81 5.54 15.94
CA GLU A 23 27.72 5.36 17.10
C GLU A 23 27.87 3.89 17.50
N ALA A 24 26.83 3.07 17.30
CA ALA A 24 26.88 1.62 17.50
C ALA A 24 27.56 0.84 16.37
N GLY A 25 27.94 1.50 15.26
CA GLY A 25 28.57 0.85 14.11
C GLY A 25 27.62 0.06 13.22
N GLU A 26 26.30 0.26 13.36
CA GLU A 26 25.28 -0.42 12.52
C GLU A 26 25.21 0.15 11.10
N LEU A 27 25.93 1.24 10.80
CA LEU A 27 25.96 1.92 9.51
C LEU A 27 27.42 2.04 9.03
N PRO A 28 27.99 0.98 8.42
CA PRO A 28 29.42 0.87 8.14
C PRO A 28 29.91 1.77 6.99
N GLY A 29 29.05 2.19 6.06
CA GLY A 29 29.40 3.02 4.91
C GLY A 29 29.26 4.52 5.14
N VAL A 30 29.14 4.95 6.40
CA VAL A 30 28.95 6.36 6.76
C VAL A 30 30.24 7.16 6.61
N VAL A 31 30.14 8.31 5.95
CA VAL A 31 31.26 9.23 5.70
C VAL A 31 30.96 10.59 6.32
N LEU A 32 31.99 11.24 6.88
CA LEU A 32 31.90 12.63 7.32
C LEU A 32 32.29 13.56 6.18
N ASP A 33 31.38 14.44 5.81
CA ASP A 33 31.58 15.53 4.85
C ASP A 33 31.71 16.86 5.60
N ASP A 34 32.67 17.70 5.20
CA ASP A 34 33.01 18.93 5.91
C ASP A 34 31.92 20.02 5.81
N GLU A 35 31.09 20.00 4.76
CA GLU A 35 30.03 20.99 4.55
C GLU A 35 28.66 20.47 5.00
N ARG A 36 28.36 19.21 4.71
CA ARG A 36 27.03 18.60 4.91
C ARG A 36 26.95 17.71 6.15
N GLY A 37 28.08 17.46 6.80
CA GLY A 37 28.18 16.59 7.97
C GLY A 37 28.11 15.11 7.58
N TRP A 38 27.51 14.29 8.42
CA TRP A 38 27.50 12.84 8.22
C TRP A 38 26.56 12.42 7.10
N LEU A 39 27.13 11.77 6.09
CA LEU A 39 26.45 11.20 4.94
C LEU A 39 26.33 9.68 5.10
N ILE A 40 25.12 9.19 4.89
CA ILE A 40 24.73 7.79 5.10
C ILE A 40 24.33 7.18 3.75
N PRO A 41 24.84 5.99 3.40
CA PRO A 41 24.40 5.27 2.21
C PRO A 41 22.95 4.84 2.32
N VAL A 42 22.27 4.78 1.18
CA VAL A 42 20.87 4.30 1.15
C VAL A 42 20.84 2.80 1.43
N GLU A 43 21.89 2.10 1.03
CA GLU A 43 22.11 0.67 1.22
C GLU A 43 22.13 0.30 2.71
N ASP A 44 22.84 1.10 3.52
CA ASP A 44 22.90 0.91 4.97
C ASP A 44 21.54 1.21 5.63
N LEU A 45 20.79 2.18 5.11
CA LEU A 45 19.45 2.48 5.59
C LEU A 45 18.47 1.35 5.27
N LEU A 46 18.56 0.75 4.09
CA LEU A 46 17.76 -0.42 3.70
C LEU A 46 18.07 -1.66 4.53
N ALA A 47 19.34 -1.84 4.92
CA ALA A 47 19.77 -2.98 5.73
C ALA A 47 19.36 -2.83 7.21
N GLY A 48 19.39 -1.61 7.75
CA GLY A 48 19.18 -1.36 9.18
C GLY A 48 17.80 -0.82 9.56
N PHE A 49 17.06 -0.22 8.64
CA PHE A 49 15.75 0.36 8.89
C PHE A 49 14.71 -0.34 8.03
N ARG A 50 13.63 -0.83 8.68
CA ARG A 50 12.40 -1.08 7.94
C ARG A 50 11.95 0.29 7.45
N LEU A 51 12.07 0.54 6.15
CA LEU A 51 11.50 1.70 5.51
C LEU A 51 10.00 1.66 5.77
N SER A 52 9.56 2.35 6.82
CA SER A 52 8.17 2.72 6.97
C SER A 52 7.89 3.65 5.79
N ALA A 53 7.08 3.18 4.84
CA ALA A 53 6.59 4.00 3.75
C ALA A 53 6.14 5.35 4.33
N SER A 54 6.74 6.42 3.78
CA SER A 54 6.68 7.81 4.22
C SER A 54 5.40 8.17 4.98
N ALA A 55 5.54 8.63 6.23
CA ALA A 55 4.55 9.52 6.80
C ALA A 55 4.49 10.81 5.94
N PRO A 56 3.32 11.42 5.73
CA PRO A 56 3.20 12.67 4.99
C PRO A 56 3.98 13.80 5.69
N PRO A 57 4.53 14.77 4.94
CA PRO A 57 5.33 15.83 5.53
C PRO A 57 4.38 16.83 6.19
N ASP A 58 4.32 16.88 7.51
CA ASP A 58 3.64 17.97 8.20
C ASP A 58 4.63 18.80 9.04
N GLN A 59 4.86 19.99 8.50
CA GLN A 59 5.12 21.27 9.14
C GLN A 59 6.30 21.42 10.13
N ALA A 60 7.21 22.31 9.72
CA ALA A 60 8.24 22.87 10.57
C ALA A 60 7.64 23.65 11.76
N GLY A 61 8.03 23.27 12.96
CA GLY A 61 7.88 24.04 14.20
C GLY A 61 8.96 23.61 15.21
N PRO A 62 9.62 24.54 15.92
CA PRO A 62 10.73 24.20 16.80
C PRO A 62 10.26 23.70 18.18
N GLU A 63 10.90 22.60 18.60
CA GLU A 63 11.35 22.31 19.97
C GLU A 63 10.31 21.97 21.06
N GLU A 64 10.19 20.67 21.37
CA GLU A 64 10.43 20.02 22.69
C GLU A 64 9.73 18.65 22.72
N ALA A 65 10.49 17.60 23.07
CA ALA A 65 9.98 16.24 23.35
C ALA A 65 9.65 16.13 24.86
N PRO A 66 9.04 15.05 25.39
CA PRO A 66 8.58 13.81 24.75
C PRO A 66 7.17 13.34 25.17
N ALA A 67 6.43 12.61 24.34
CA ALA A 67 5.43 11.64 24.80
C ALA A 67 4.87 10.79 23.66
N GLY A 68 4.79 9.48 23.91
CA GLY A 68 3.64 8.67 23.53
C GLY A 68 3.41 8.42 22.03
N ALA A 69 3.62 7.16 21.65
CA ALA A 69 2.90 6.55 20.56
C ALA A 69 1.41 6.96 20.59
N GLY A 70 0.97 7.56 19.50
CA GLY A 70 -0.41 7.97 19.31
C GLY A 70 -0.69 8.02 17.82
N GLN A 71 -0.52 6.89 17.13
CA GLN A 71 -1.43 6.61 16.03
C GLN A 71 -2.82 6.57 16.68
N THR A 72 -3.49 7.72 16.72
CA THR A 72 -4.93 7.75 16.91
C THR A 72 -5.51 7.12 15.65
N ASP A 73 -5.50 5.80 15.62
CA ASP A 73 -6.50 5.01 14.93
C ASP A 73 -7.82 5.41 15.60
N VAL A 74 -8.44 6.49 15.11
CA VAL A 74 -9.72 6.94 15.60
C VAL A 74 -10.66 5.79 15.28
N PRO A 75 -11.30 5.14 16.28
CA PRO A 75 -12.06 3.91 16.04
C PRO A 75 -13.19 4.07 15.00
N GLY A 76 -13.61 5.31 14.74
CA GLY A 76 -14.56 5.69 13.69
C GLY A 76 -14.03 5.41 12.29
N ASP A 77 -12.81 5.83 11.96
CA ASP A 77 -12.22 5.66 10.64
C ASP A 77 -12.12 4.18 10.27
N ALA A 78 -11.63 3.34 11.18
CA ALA A 78 -11.51 1.91 10.94
C ALA A 78 -12.88 1.21 10.76
N ALA A 79 -13.94 1.71 11.40
CA ALA A 79 -15.30 1.19 11.24
C ALA A 79 -15.92 1.66 9.91
N GLU A 80 -15.70 2.92 9.53
CA GLU A 80 -16.13 3.48 8.24
C GLU A 80 -15.44 2.76 7.07
N LEU A 81 -14.12 2.56 7.16
CA LEU A 81 -13.34 1.79 6.19
C LEU A 81 -13.84 0.34 6.06
N ARG A 82 -14.25 -0.28 7.16
CA ARG A 82 -14.85 -1.63 7.13
C ARG A 82 -16.21 -1.64 6.44
N ALA A 83 -17.08 -0.68 6.75
CA ALA A 83 -18.38 -0.54 6.09
C ALA A 83 -18.25 -0.27 4.59
N GLU A 84 -17.27 0.55 4.21
CA GLU A 84 -16.92 0.84 2.82
C GLU A 84 -16.50 -0.44 2.06
N LEU A 85 -15.62 -1.24 2.66
CA LEU A 85 -15.18 -2.51 2.08
C LEU A 85 -16.32 -3.51 1.94
N GLU A 86 -17.21 -3.59 2.93
CA GLU A 86 -18.39 -4.44 2.85
C GLU A 86 -19.33 -4.01 1.72
N ARG A 87 -19.55 -2.70 1.56
CA ARG A 87 -20.36 -2.17 0.45
C ARG A 87 -19.76 -2.52 -0.91
N LEU A 88 -18.46 -2.27 -1.11
CA LEU A 88 -17.77 -2.58 -2.37
C LEU A 88 -17.79 -4.07 -2.70
N ARG A 89 -17.62 -4.94 -1.69
CA ARG A 89 -17.73 -6.39 -1.88
C ARG A 89 -19.13 -6.80 -2.32
N HIS A 90 -20.16 -6.21 -1.72
CA HIS A 90 -21.54 -6.49 -2.08
C HIS A 90 -21.88 -6.02 -3.51
N GLU A 91 -21.48 -4.81 -3.88
CA GLU A 91 -21.64 -4.28 -5.24
C GLU A 91 -20.96 -5.19 -6.27
N HIS A 92 -19.75 -5.66 -5.98
CA HIS A 92 -19.01 -6.57 -6.85
C HIS A 92 -19.68 -7.94 -7.00
N GLU A 93 -20.23 -8.51 -5.91
CA GLU A 93 -20.98 -9.77 -5.96
C GLU A 93 -22.22 -9.66 -6.85
N LEU A 94 -22.94 -8.53 -6.75
CA LEU A 94 -24.10 -8.25 -7.61
C LEU A 94 -23.70 -8.13 -9.08
N ALA A 95 -22.61 -7.42 -9.37
CA ALA A 95 -22.10 -7.27 -10.75
C ALA A 95 -21.73 -8.64 -11.36
N LEU A 96 -20.99 -9.48 -10.62
CA LEU A 96 -20.64 -10.83 -11.08
C LEU A 96 -21.87 -11.69 -11.35
N THR A 97 -22.87 -11.61 -10.48
CA THR A 97 -24.12 -12.36 -10.66
C THR A 97 -24.88 -11.91 -11.91
N GLN A 98 -24.91 -10.60 -12.18
CA GLN A 98 -25.53 -10.03 -13.38
C GLN A 98 -24.81 -10.47 -14.65
N GLU A 99 -23.48 -10.41 -14.68
CA GLU A 99 -22.68 -10.87 -15.81
C GLU A 99 -22.90 -12.35 -16.11
N GLN A 100 -22.89 -13.19 -15.07
CA GLN A 100 -23.16 -14.62 -15.21
C GLN A 100 -24.57 -14.88 -15.76
N HIS A 101 -25.56 -14.12 -15.30
CA HIS A 101 -26.93 -14.26 -15.78
C HIS A 101 -27.05 -13.87 -17.26
N VAL A 102 -26.49 -12.73 -17.66
CA VAL A 102 -26.46 -12.29 -19.06
C VAL A 102 -25.75 -13.31 -19.95
N ARG A 103 -24.62 -13.84 -19.49
CA ARG A 103 -23.90 -14.90 -20.20
C ARG A 103 -24.73 -16.17 -20.34
N ALA A 104 -25.40 -16.61 -19.28
CA ALA A 104 -26.25 -17.79 -19.32
C ALA A 104 -27.42 -17.65 -20.31
N LEU A 105 -28.03 -16.46 -20.39
CA LEU A 105 -29.06 -16.14 -21.37
C LEU A 105 -28.51 -16.17 -22.80
N ALA A 106 -27.35 -15.56 -23.03
CA ALA A 106 -26.70 -15.58 -24.35
C ALA A 106 -26.33 -17.01 -24.79
N GLU A 107 -25.82 -17.84 -23.88
CA GLU A 107 -25.52 -19.25 -24.16
C GLU A 107 -26.78 -20.07 -24.46
N ALA A 108 -27.89 -19.81 -23.77
CA ALA A 108 -29.18 -20.44 -24.04
C ALA A 108 -29.75 -20.05 -25.41
N GLU A 109 -29.65 -18.77 -25.79
CA GLU A 109 -30.07 -18.29 -27.11
C GLU A 109 -29.26 -18.93 -28.23
N VAL A 110 -27.92 -18.97 -28.08
CA VAL A 110 -27.05 -19.66 -29.04
C VAL A 110 -27.39 -21.14 -29.17
N ARG A 111 -27.74 -21.83 -28.06
CA ARG A 111 -28.18 -23.23 -28.09
C ARG A 111 -29.48 -23.38 -28.87
N HIS A 112 -30.48 -22.54 -28.58
CA HIS A 112 -31.77 -22.55 -29.26
C HIS A 112 -31.62 -22.27 -30.76
N LEU A 113 -30.72 -21.37 -31.17
CA LEU A 113 -30.42 -21.07 -32.58
C LEU A 113 -29.62 -22.16 -33.29
N LYS A 114 -28.94 -23.06 -32.56
CA LYS A 114 -28.24 -24.22 -33.13
C LYS A 114 -29.14 -25.45 -33.28
N GLU A 115 -30.27 -25.49 -32.57
CA GLU A 115 -31.25 -26.58 -32.65
C GLU A 115 -32.30 -26.51 -33.80
N PRO A 116 -32.45 -25.47 -34.65
CA PRO A 116 -33.43 -25.47 -35.73
C PRO A 116 -32.83 -26.13 -36.97
N GLY A 117 -32.74 -27.46 -36.97
CA GLY A 117 -32.26 -28.21 -38.15
C GLY A 117 -32.50 -29.72 -38.17
N GLY A 118 -32.98 -30.33 -37.08
CA GLY A 118 -33.02 -31.81 -36.97
C GLY A 118 -34.22 -32.52 -37.61
N THR A 119 -35.28 -31.83 -38.03
CA THR A 119 -36.57 -32.51 -38.35
C THR A 119 -37.26 -32.10 -39.65
N ARG A 120 -36.54 -31.55 -40.64
CA ARG A 120 -37.10 -31.31 -41.99
C ARG A 120 -36.13 -31.74 -43.08
N GLY A 121 -36.04 -33.05 -43.31
CA GLY A 121 -35.27 -33.59 -44.43
C GLY A 121 -35.38 -35.10 -44.62
N ALA A 122 -36.54 -35.70 -44.37
CA ALA A 122 -36.75 -37.13 -44.61
C ALA A 122 -38.17 -37.43 -45.09
N HIS A 123 -38.69 -36.64 -46.03
CA HIS A 123 -39.82 -37.04 -46.87
C HIS A 123 -39.79 -36.24 -48.18
N ARG A 124 -39.17 -36.79 -49.22
CA ARG A 124 -39.79 -37.07 -50.53
C ARG A 124 -38.75 -37.58 -51.54
#